data_AF-A0A1T5MMI2-F1
#
_entry.id   AF-A0A1T5MMI2-F1
#
_cell.length_a   1.000
_cell.length_b   1.000
_cell.length_c   1.000
_cell.angle_alpha   90.00
_cell.angle_beta   90.00
_cell.angle_gamma   90.00
#
_symmetry.space_group_name_H-M   'P 1'
#
loop_
_entity.id
_entity.type
_entity.pdbx_description
1 polymer ?
#
loop_
_entity_poly.entity_id
_entity_poly.type
_entity_poly.pdbx_seq_one_letter_code
_entity_poly.pdbx_strand_id
1 'polypeptide(L)'
;MGRKYHHGDLKQELIHNGLLLINKEGIEGFSLRKVASMCGVSHNAPYKHFKDKDGLIDEIIREVWKKFYIVLLEVTELYSNEPKLQIVEMGKAYVKFMVENPEYFKFMFLSDNPYPIKIEDDKFLNAKAGAFGVFKDSSERYFMGINLNKDLYMQKTLTMWSMIHGIAILIVKKSIEYNGDYLALVERMIKTSI
;
A
#
# COMPACT_ATOMS: atom_id res chain seq x y z
N MET A 1 31.76 -7.99 22.44
CA MET A 1 30.88 -6.80 22.28
C MET A 1 29.46 -7.28 22.09
N GLY A 2 28.66 -7.27 23.17
CA GLY A 2 27.29 -7.79 23.16
C GLY A 2 26.35 -6.84 22.42
N ARG A 3 25.59 -7.37 21.44
CA ARG A 3 24.51 -6.64 20.79
C ARG A 3 23.48 -6.26 21.84
N LYS A 4 23.15 -4.97 21.94
CA LYS A 4 22.01 -4.46 22.70
C LYS A 4 20.75 -5.18 22.22
N TYR A 5 20.29 -6.13 23.02
CA TYR A 5 18.96 -6.70 22.91
C TYR A 5 17.96 -5.56 23.08
N HIS A 6 17.26 -5.16 22.01
CA HIS A 6 16.09 -4.30 22.13
C HIS A 6 14.94 -5.17 22.62
N HIS A 7 14.93 -5.48 23.91
CA HIS A 7 13.91 -6.31 24.58
C HIS A 7 12.47 -5.73 24.55
N GLY A 8 12.22 -4.67 23.78
CA GLY A 8 10.96 -3.93 23.83
C GLY A 8 9.84 -4.51 22.97
N ASP A 9 10.14 -5.08 21.80
CA ASP A 9 9.06 -5.54 20.92
C ASP A 9 9.48 -6.67 19.96
N LEU A 10 9.65 -7.88 20.52
CA LEU A 10 9.89 -9.08 19.70
C LEU A 10 8.79 -9.29 18.64
N LYS A 11 7.54 -8.87 18.91
CA LYS A 11 6.45 -8.95 17.93
C LYS A 11 6.81 -8.12 16.70
N GLN A 12 7.24 -6.87 16.89
CA GLN A 12 7.65 -5.99 15.79
C GLN A 12 8.92 -6.46 15.08
N GLU A 13 9.90 -7.00 15.80
CA GLU A 13 11.09 -7.59 15.16
C GLU A 13 10.72 -8.78 14.28
N LEU A 14 9.80 -9.64 14.73
CA LEU A 14 9.29 -10.77 13.95
C LEU A 14 8.52 -10.30 12.71
N ILE A 15 7.71 -9.24 12.81
CA ILE A 15 7.01 -8.66 11.67
C ILE A 15 8.01 -8.07 10.67
N HIS A 16 8.99 -7.29 11.14
CA HIS A 16 9.99 -6.67 10.28
C HIS A 16 10.86 -7.71 9.57
N ASN A 17 11.42 -8.67 10.29
CA ASN A 17 12.22 -9.74 9.68
C ASN A 17 11.37 -10.66 8.79
N GLY A 18 10.10 -10.86 9.14
CA GLY A 18 9.15 -11.60 8.31
C GLY A 18 8.91 -10.93 6.97
N LEU A 19 8.75 -9.61 6.96
CA LEU A 19 8.63 -8.79 5.76
C LEU A 19 9.89 -8.87 4.88
N LEU A 20 11.09 -8.82 5.48
CA LEU A 20 12.36 -9.01 4.77
C LEU A 20 12.47 -10.41 4.17
N LEU A 21 12.08 -11.44 4.91
CA LEU A 21 12.11 -12.83 4.44
C LEU A 21 11.17 -13.03 3.25
N ILE A 22 9.95 -12.49 3.36
CA ILE A 22 8.96 -12.46 2.28
C ILE A 22 9.52 -11.77 1.03
N ASN A 23 10.15 -10.61 1.19
CA ASN A 23 10.71 -9.87 0.07
C ASN A 23 11.84 -10.63 -0.64
N LYS A 24 12.57 -11.47 0.10
CA LYS A 24 13.71 -12.24 -0.41
C LYS A 24 13.31 -13.59 -1.01
N GLU A 25 12.37 -14.29 -0.39
CA GLU A 25 12.09 -15.71 -0.68
C GLU A 25 10.62 -15.98 -1.07
N GLY A 26 9.76 -14.95 -1.08
CA GLY A 26 8.32 -15.07 -1.30
C GLY A 26 7.57 -15.74 -0.14
N ILE A 27 6.24 -15.85 -0.28
CA ILE A 27 5.36 -16.53 0.71
C ILE A 27 5.72 -18.00 0.86
N GLU A 28 6.04 -18.66 -0.25
CA GLU A 28 6.38 -20.08 -0.27
C GLU A 28 7.67 -20.36 0.52
N GLY A 29 8.64 -19.46 0.46
CA GLY A 29 9.86 -19.53 1.26
C GLY A 29 9.68 -19.20 2.75
N PHE A 30 8.53 -18.64 3.14
CA PHE A 30 8.28 -18.14 4.48
C PHE A 30 8.02 -19.25 5.51
N SER A 31 8.70 -19.16 6.66
CA SER A 31 8.38 -19.97 7.84
C SER A 31 8.70 -19.24 9.14
N LEU A 32 7.91 -19.50 10.19
CA LEU A 32 8.15 -18.99 11.55
C LEU A 32 9.55 -19.32 12.05
N ARG A 33 10.07 -20.49 11.67
CA ARG A 33 11.41 -20.96 12.05
C ARG A 33 12.51 -20.06 11.51
N LYS A 34 12.44 -19.68 10.23
CA LYS A 34 13.40 -18.78 9.58
C LYS A 34 13.35 -17.39 10.21
N VAL A 35 12.14 -16.85 10.42
CA VAL A 35 11.98 -15.53 11.05
C VAL A 35 12.53 -15.52 12.49
N ALA A 36 12.23 -16.55 13.29
CA ALA A 36 12.79 -16.70 14.63
C ALA A 36 14.33 -16.71 14.61
N SER A 37 14.92 -17.44 13.65
CA SER A 37 16.36 -17.48 13.47
C SER A 37 16.95 -16.12 13.08
N MET A 38 16.27 -15.35 12.23
CA MET A 38 16.68 -13.99 11.85
C MET A 38 16.65 -13.03 13.05
N CYS A 39 15.68 -13.19 13.95
CA CYS A 39 15.59 -12.44 15.20
C CYS A 39 16.52 -12.97 16.32
N GLY A 40 17.27 -14.06 16.09
CA GLY A 40 18.15 -14.65 17.10
C GLY A 40 17.41 -15.25 18.31
N VAL A 41 16.16 -15.66 18.12
CA VAL A 41 15.31 -16.27 19.17
C VAL A 41 15.02 -17.74 18.89
N SER A 42 14.54 -18.46 19.91
CA SER A 42 14.16 -19.86 19.74
C SER A 42 12.97 -20.00 18.79
N HIS A 43 12.86 -21.15 18.11
CA HIS A 43 11.77 -21.43 17.18
C HIS A 43 10.37 -21.43 17.82
N ASN A 44 10.28 -21.54 19.15
CA ASN A 44 9.02 -21.45 19.89
C ASN A 44 8.62 -20.01 20.23
N ALA A 45 9.54 -19.04 20.13
CA ALA A 45 9.28 -17.65 20.53
C ALA A 45 8.16 -16.97 19.71
N PRO A 46 8.02 -17.16 18.39
CA PRO A 46 6.94 -16.54 17.62
C PRO A 46 5.53 -16.96 18.09
N TYR A 47 5.37 -18.19 18.58
CA TYR A 47 4.07 -18.71 19.04
C TYR A 47 3.53 -17.98 20.29
N LYS A 48 4.34 -17.18 20.97
CA LYS A 48 3.88 -16.30 22.06
C LYS A 48 3.14 -15.06 21.55
N HIS A 49 3.33 -14.71 20.28
CA HIS A 49 2.80 -13.47 19.68
C HIS A 49 1.81 -13.74 18.53
N PHE A 50 1.95 -14.89 17.87
CA PHE A 50 1.14 -15.27 16.73
C PHE A 50 0.63 -16.70 16.92
N LYS A 51 -0.63 -16.94 16.53
CA LYS A 51 -1.24 -18.27 16.62
C LYS A 51 -0.51 -19.30 15.78
N ASP A 52 -0.16 -18.91 14.56
CA ASP A 52 0.42 -19.75 13.51
C ASP A 52 1.17 -18.88 12.47
N LYS A 53 1.61 -19.52 11.37
CA LYS A 53 2.28 -18.86 10.24
C LYS A 53 1.39 -17.74 9.67
N ASP A 54 0.11 -18.02 9.50
CA ASP A 54 -0.84 -17.11 8.87
C ASP A 54 -1.10 -15.90 9.77
N GLY A 55 -1.18 -16.08 11.09
CA GLY A 55 -1.31 -14.98 12.04
C GLY A 55 -0.12 -14.00 12.00
N LEU A 56 1.11 -14.45 11.72
CA LEU A 56 2.23 -13.53 11.47
C LEU A 56 2.12 -12.87 10.10
N ILE A 57 1.71 -13.60 9.06
CA ILE A 57 1.51 -13.04 7.71
C ILE A 57 0.44 -11.93 7.74
N ASP A 58 -0.66 -12.13 8.46
CA ASP A 58 -1.72 -11.14 8.62
C ASP A 58 -1.22 -9.83 9.26
N GLU A 59 -0.35 -9.95 10.27
CA GLU A 59 0.27 -8.78 10.91
C GLU A 59 1.28 -8.08 9.99
N ILE A 60 2.02 -8.85 9.19
CA ILE A 60 2.90 -8.30 8.15
C ILE A 60 2.06 -7.53 7.12
N ILE A 61 0.94 -8.10 6.65
CA ILE A 61 0.03 -7.44 5.71
C ILE A 61 -0.51 -6.14 6.31
N ARG A 62 -0.93 -6.15 7.58
CA ARG A 62 -1.38 -4.94 8.29
C ARG A 62 -0.30 -3.86 8.32
N GLU A 63 0.95 -4.20 8.62
CA GLU A 63 2.05 -3.23 8.62
C GLU A 63 2.37 -2.70 7.22
N VAL A 64 2.24 -3.52 6.17
CA VAL A 64 2.38 -3.05 4.78
C VAL A 64 1.29 -2.05 4.42
N TRP A 65 0.01 -2.36 4.72
CA TRP A 65 -1.10 -1.43 4.51
C TRP A 65 -0.94 -0.12 5.29
N LYS A 66 -0.43 -0.20 6.51
CA LYS A 66 -0.14 0.98 7.35
C LYS A 66 0.98 1.84 6.76
N LYS A 67 2.08 1.24 6.29
CA LYS A 67 3.15 1.96 5.57
C LYS A 67 2.60 2.65 4.33
N PHE A 68 1.79 1.94 3.55
CA PHE A 68 1.18 2.50 2.35
C PHE A 68 0.24 3.67 2.67
N TYR A 69 -0.61 3.52 3.70
CA TYR A 69 -1.47 4.59 4.19
C TYR A 69 -0.67 5.83 4.60
N ILE A 70 0.42 5.66 5.38
CA ILE A 70 1.28 6.77 5.82
C ILE A 70 1.85 7.53 4.62
N VAL A 71 2.37 6.81 3.62
CA VAL A 71 2.92 7.42 2.39
C VAL A 71 1.89 8.30 1.68
N LEU A 72 0.63 7.85 1.57
CA LEU A 72 -0.42 8.68 0.96
C LEU A 72 -0.85 9.84 1.86
N LEU A 73 -0.87 9.64 3.18
CA LEU A 73 -1.22 10.68 4.14
C LEU A 73 -0.20 11.83 4.12
N GLU A 74 1.10 11.54 4.07
CA GLU A 74 2.17 12.55 3.97
C GLU A 74 1.98 13.46 2.75
N VAL A 75 1.53 12.92 1.62
CA VAL A 75 1.18 13.72 0.44
C VAL A 75 0.04 14.70 0.74
N THR A 76 -0.96 14.29 1.52
CA THR A 76 -2.06 15.19 1.87
C THR A 76 -1.60 16.39 2.69
N GLU A 77 -0.63 16.18 3.58
CA GLU A 77 -0.07 17.24 4.43
C GLU A 77 0.77 18.21 3.60
N LEU A 78 1.66 17.67 2.75
CA LEU A 78 2.58 18.44 1.91
C LEU A 78 1.86 19.31 0.88
N TYR A 79 0.79 18.80 0.27
CA TYR A 79 0.05 19.49 -0.80
C TYR A 79 -1.34 19.94 -0.33
N SER A 80 -1.46 20.28 0.95
CA SER A 80 -2.73 20.61 1.59
C SER A 80 -3.47 21.81 0.99
N ASN A 81 -2.82 22.67 0.21
CA ASN A 81 -3.47 23.82 -0.45
C ASN A 81 -3.60 23.69 -1.98
N GLU A 82 -3.19 22.57 -2.56
CA GLU A 82 -3.14 22.37 -4.01
C GLU A 82 -3.84 21.06 -4.43
N PRO A 83 -5.19 21.00 -4.42
CA PRO A 83 -5.92 19.74 -4.61
C PRO A 83 -5.57 18.98 -5.90
N LYS A 84 -5.35 19.71 -7.01
CA LYS A 84 -4.95 19.09 -8.28
C LYS A 84 -3.55 18.46 -8.19
N LEU A 85 -2.60 19.17 -7.61
CA LEU A 85 -1.23 18.68 -7.45
C LEU A 85 -1.16 17.53 -6.44
N GLN A 86 -1.94 17.62 -5.36
CA GLN A 86 -2.06 16.56 -4.35
C GLN A 86 -2.43 15.21 -4.98
N ILE A 87 -3.37 15.18 -5.93
CA ILE A 87 -3.74 13.95 -6.65
C ILE A 87 -2.59 13.41 -7.50
N VAL A 88 -1.89 14.30 -8.21
CA VAL A 88 -0.75 13.93 -9.07
C VAL A 88 0.35 13.30 -8.22
N GLU A 89 0.72 13.96 -7.12
CA GLU A 89 1.77 13.49 -6.22
C GLU A 89 1.34 12.22 -5.46
N MET A 90 0.05 12.06 -5.17
CA MET A 90 -0.48 10.85 -4.54
C MET A 90 -0.39 9.65 -5.48
N GLY A 91 -0.70 9.83 -6.77
CA GLY A 91 -0.53 8.77 -7.77
C GLY A 91 0.94 8.41 -8.00
N LYS A 92 1.85 9.39 -7.97
CA LYS A 92 3.31 9.15 -8.01
C LYS A 92 3.79 8.39 -6.79
N ALA A 93 3.37 8.80 -5.58
CA ALA A 93 3.70 8.13 -4.33
C ALA A 93 3.18 6.69 -4.29
N TYR A 94 1.95 6.46 -4.79
CA TYR A 94 1.39 5.13 -4.98
C TYR A 94 2.31 4.26 -5.83
N VAL A 95 2.59 4.70 -7.06
CA VAL A 95 3.36 3.90 -8.03
C VAL A 95 4.77 3.67 -7.52
N LYS A 96 5.42 4.70 -6.97
CA LYS A 96 6.74 4.59 -6.36
C LYS A 96 6.79 3.53 -5.27
N PHE A 97 5.83 3.56 -4.33
CA PHE A 97 5.76 2.58 -3.24
C PHE A 97 5.68 1.15 -3.76
N MET A 98 4.85 0.91 -4.80
CA MET A 98 4.70 -0.42 -5.39
C MET A 98 5.94 -0.87 -6.17
N VAL A 99 6.58 0.03 -6.92
CA VAL A 99 7.79 -0.26 -7.70
C VAL A 99 9.00 -0.54 -6.81
N GLU A 100 9.15 0.21 -5.72
CA GLU A 100 10.23 -0.02 -4.73
C GLU A 100 9.99 -1.27 -3.88
N ASN A 101 8.74 -1.75 -3.82
CA ASN A 101 8.35 -2.92 -3.03
C ASN A 101 7.49 -3.91 -3.85
N PRO A 102 8.05 -4.51 -4.93
CA PRO A 102 7.27 -5.28 -5.90
C PRO A 102 6.60 -6.52 -5.30
N GLU A 103 7.16 -7.08 -4.23
CA GLU A 103 6.55 -8.19 -3.52
C GLU A 103 5.29 -7.74 -2.75
N TYR A 104 5.25 -6.53 -2.17
CA TYR A 104 4.08 -6.02 -1.45
C TYR A 104 2.84 -5.97 -2.34
N PHE A 105 3.03 -5.65 -3.61
CA PHE A 105 1.94 -5.65 -4.58
C PHE A 105 1.24 -7.01 -4.66
N LYS A 106 2.02 -8.12 -4.66
CA LYS A 106 1.45 -9.47 -4.68
C LYS A 106 0.61 -9.74 -3.43
N PHE A 107 1.09 -9.37 -2.26
CA PHE A 107 0.37 -9.56 -0.99
C PHE A 107 -0.89 -8.73 -0.88
N MET A 108 -0.83 -7.48 -1.32
CA MET A 108 -1.93 -6.54 -1.12
C MET A 108 -3.08 -6.76 -2.11
N PHE A 109 -2.79 -7.27 -3.32
CA PHE A 109 -3.76 -7.24 -4.42
C PHE A 109 -3.94 -8.55 -5.19
N LEU A 110 -3.12 -9.59 -4.99
CA LEU A 110 -3.29 -10.89 -5.66
C LEU A 110 -3.99 -11.95 -4.79
N SER A 111 -4.42 -11.58 -3.57
CA SER A 111 -5.26 -12.40 -2.71
C SER A 111 -6.60 -11.71 -2.47
N ASP A 112 -7.64 -12.48 -2.18
CA ASP A 112 -8.95 -11.92 -1.86
C ASP A 112 -8.83 -10.95 -0.68
N ASN A 113 -9.34 -9.73 -0.87
CA ASN A 113 -9.38 -8.74 0.20
C ASN A 113 -10.53 -9.11 1.16
N PRO A 114 -10.25 -9.45 2.43
CA PRO A 114 -11.30 -9.80 3.41
C PRO A 114 -12.21 -8.60 3.78
N TYR A 115 -11.81 -7.38 3.41
CA TYR A 115 -12.53 -6.14 3.69
C TYR A 115 -12.72 -5.31 2.40
N PRO A 116 -13.56 -5.77 1.46
CA PRO A 116 -13.77 -5.06 0.20
C PRO A 116 -14.48 -3.72 0.41
N ILE A 117 -14.21 -2.77 -0.50
CA ILE A 117 -14.98 -1.53 -0.61
C ILE A 117 -16.35 -1.88 -1.18
N LYS A 118 -17.40 -1.51 -0.45
CA LYS A 118 -18.80 -1.72 -0.81
C LYS A 118 -19.32 -0.48 -1.52
N ILE A 119 -20.01 -0.70 -2.64
CA ILE A 119 -20.63 0.33 -3.47
C ILE A 119 -22.10 0.00 -3.62
N GLU A 120 -22.97 0.97 -3.36
CA GLU A 120 -24.42 0.89 -3.51
C GLU A 120 -24.95 2.27 -3.89
N ASP A 121 -25.92 2.34 -4.80
CA ASP A 121 -26.51 3.60 -5.31
C ASP A 121 -25.46 4.66 -5.68
N ASP A 122 -24.45 4.24 -6.44
CA ASP A 122 -23.31 5.06 -6.89
C ASP A 122 -22.51 5.73 -5.75
N LYS A 123 -22.51 5.14 -4.55
CA LYS A 123 -21.82 5.66 -3.36
C LYS A 123 -20.99 4.59 -2.68
N PHE A 124 -19.86 5.02 -2.10
CA PHE A 124 -19.04 4.16 -1.24
C PHE A 124 -19.62 4.06 0.17
N LEU A 125 -19.85 2.84 0.67
CA LEU A 125 -20.46 2.62 2.01
C LEU A 125 -19.42 2.55 3.14
N ASN A 126 -18.23 2.02 2.88
CA ASN A 126 -17.19 1.74 3.89
C ASN A 126 -15.78 2.23 3.47
N ALA A 127 -15.70 3.36 2.77
CA ALA A 127 -14.48 3.90 2.20
C ALA A 127 -13.87 5.12 2.94
N LYS A 128 -14.13 5.26 4.24
CA LYS A 128 -13.65 6.43 5.02
C LYS A 128 -12.25 6.28 5.60
N ALA A 129 -11.74 5.05 5.69
CA ALA A 129 -10.49 4.75 6.38
C ALA A 129 -9.46 4.11 5.44
N GLY A 130 -8.19 4.17 5.84
CA GLY A 130 -7.08 3.56 5.11
C GLY A 130 -6.72 4.28 3.81
N ALA A 131 -5.83 3.66 3.04
CA ALA A 131 -5.23 4.27 1.85
C ALA A 131 -6.26 4.70 0.79
N PHE A 132 -7.32 3.91 0.58
CA PHE A 132 -8.39 4.28 -0.34
C PHE A 132 -9.19 5.48 0.16
N GLY A 133 -9.46 5.58 1.46
CA GLY A 133 -10.17 6.73 2.03
C GLY A 133 -9.40 8.04 1.82
N VAL A 134 -8.08 8.02 2.06
CA VAL A 134 -7.20 9.17 1.80
C VAL A 134 -7.27 9.61 0.34
N PHE A 135 -7.20 8.65 -0.59
CA PHE A 135 -7.29 8.92 -2.02
C PHE A 135 -8.66 9.44 -2.45
N LYS A 136 -9.74 8.83 -1.96
CA LYS A 136 -11.12 9.25 -2.21
C LYS A 136 -11.31 10.69 -1.75
N ASP A 137 -10.98 11.01 -0.51
CA ASP A 137 -11.22 12.34 0.06
C ASP A 137 -10.39 13.42 -0.67
N SER A 138 -9.15 13.10 -1.06
CA SER A 138 -8.32 13.98 -1.89
C SER A 138 -8.93 14.20 -3.29
N SER A 139 -9.46 13.14 -3.91
CA SER A 139 -10.14 13.19 -5.21
C SER A 139 -11.41 14.04 -5.14
N GLU A 140 -12.26 13.81 -4.16
CA GLU A 140 -13.52 14.55 -3.96
C GLU A 140 -13.28 16.03 -3.68
N ARG A 141 -12.19 16.36 -2.96
CA ARG A 141 -11.79 17.76 -2.74
C ARG A 141 -11.41 18.46 -4.04
N TYR A 142 -10.66 17.81 -4.92
CA TYR A 142 -10.36 18.35 -6.25
C TYR A 142 -11.62 18.50 -7.09
N PHE A 143 -12.49 17.48 -7.12
CA PHE A 143 -13.74 17.50 -7.87
C PHE A 143 -14.65 18.66 -7.44
N MET A 144 -14.69 18.94 -6.13
CA MET A 144 -15.40 20.10 -5.58
C MET A 144 -14.81 21.41 -6.09
N GLY A 145 -13.48 21.54 -6.11
CA GLY A 145 -12.79 22.74 -6.60
C GLY A 145 -13.04 23.05 -8.08
N ILE A 146 -13.36 22.03 -8.90
CA ILE A 146 -13.71 22.19 -10.32
C ILE A 146 -15.22 22.15 -10.60
N ASN A 147 -16.07 22.16 -9.55
CA ASN A 147 -17.53 22.09 -9.66
C ASN A 147 -18.04 20.88 -10.46
N LEU A 148 -17.39 19.71 -10.31
CA LEU A 148 -17.86 18.47 -10.93
C LEU A 148 -19.21 18.03 -10.32
N ASN A 149 -20.10 17.44 -11.12
CA ASN A 149 -21.32 16.82 -10.59
C ASN A 149 -20.97 15.70 -9.58
N LYS A 150 -21.57 15.76 -8.38
CA LYS A 150 -21.39 14.77 -7.31
C LYS A 150 -21.78 13.36 -7.71
N ASP A 151 -22.72 13.20 -8.64
CA ASP A 151 -23.12 11.88 -9.17
C ASP A 151 -21.96 11.17 -9.89
N LEU A 152 -20.94 11.92 -10.33
CA LEU A 152 -19.76 11.39 -11.01
C LEU A 152 -18.61 11.07 -10.05
N TYR A 153 -18.70 11.42 -8.76
CA TYR A 153 -17.56 11.32 -7.83
C TYR A 153 -17.08 9.89 -7.66
N MET A 154 -18.00 8.95 -7.47
CA MET A 154 -17.68 7.53 -7.32
C MET A 154 -16.98 7.00 -8.58
N GLN A 155 -17.60 7.21 -9.75
CA GLN A 155 -17.06 6.73 -11.03
C GLN A 155 -15.69 7.35 -11.34
N LYS A 156 -15.51 8.65 -11.11
CA LYS A 156 -14.23 9.34 -11.36
C LYS A 156 -13.14 8.89 -10.40
N THR A 157 -13.47 8.72 -9.12
CA THR A 157 -12.53 8.16 -8.12
C THR A 157 -12.07 6.76 -8.53
N LEU A 158 -12.99 5.87 -8.89
CA LEU A 158 -12.64 4.51 -9.36
C LEU A 158 -11.83 4.54 -10.65
N THR A 159 -12.15 5.41 -11.60
CA THR A 159 -11.43 5.54 -12.87
C THR A 159 -9.97 5.92 -12.62
N MET A 160 -9.74 6.94 -11.78
CA MET A 160 -8.39 7.38 -11.43
C MET A 160 -7.63 6.31 -10.65
N TRP A 161 -8.28 5.68 -9.66
CA TRP A 161 -7.66 4.58 -8.90
C TRP A 161 -7.28 3.41 -9.80
N SER A 162 -8.15 3.02 -10.72
CA SER A 162 -7.91 1.93 -11.67
C SER A 162 -6.75 2.23 -12.61
N MET A 163 -6.64 3.47 -13.09
CA MET A 163 -5.51 3.89 -13.92
C MET A 163 -4.19 3.84 -13.15
N ILE A 164 -4.14 4.39 -11.93
CA ILE A 164 -2.95 4.40 -11.08
C ILE A 164 -2.53 2.97 -10.71
N HIS A 165 -3.50 2.14 -10.32
CA HIS A 165 -3.27 0.74 -10.01
C HIS A 165 -2.78 -0.03 -11.25
N GLY A 166 -3.39 0.21 -12.41
CA GLY A 166 -3.03 -0.39 -13.70
C GLY A 166 -1.59 -0.07 -14.12
N ILE A 167 -1.18 1.20 -14.07
CA ILE A 167 0.21 1.54 -14.41
C ILE A 167 1.20 0.98 -13.38
N ALA A 168 0.85 0.96 -12.09
CA ALA A 168 1.69 0.35 -11.06
C ALA A 168 1.94 -1.14 -11.32
N ILE A 169 0.89 -1.93 -11.60
CA ILE A 169 1.06 -3.37 -11.87
C ILE A 169 1.85 -3.63 -13.15
N LEU A 170 1.61 -2.84 -14.20
CA LEU A 170 2.32 -2.99 -15.48
C LEU A 170 3.84 -2.79 -15.32
N ILE A 171 4.25 -1.80 -14.52
CA ILE A 171 5.67 -1.54 -14.23
C ILE A 171 6.23 -2.61 -13.29
N VAL A 172 5.54 -2.90 -12.18
CA VAL A 172 5.99 -3.89 -11.17
C VAL A 172 6.22 -5.27 -11.77
N LYS A 173 5.34 -5.69 -12.68
CA LYS A 173 5.43 -6.99 -13.36
C LYS A 173 6.35 -6.98 -14.58
N LYS A 174 6.96 -5.83 -14.91
CA LYS A 174 7.73 -5.63 -16.15
C LYS A 174 6.94 -6.01 -17.40
N SER A 175 5.61 -5.89 -17.36
CA SER A 175 4.76 -6.02 -18.54
C SER A 175 5.00 -4.85 -19.51
N ILE A 176 5.46 -3.72 -18.96
CA ILE A 176 6.06 -2.63 -19.71
C ILE A 176 7.44 -2.31 -19.12
N GLU A 177 8.39 -2.00 -19.99
CA GLU A 177 9.66 -1.39 -19.60
C GLU A 177 9.70 0.01 -20.21
N TYR A 178 9.82 1.03 -19.36
CA TYR A 178 9.87 2.42 -19.80
C TYR A 178 11.30 2.94 -19.68
N ASN A 179 11.90 3.28 -20.82
CA ASN A 179 13.24 3.86 -20.89
C ASN A 179 13.18 5.36 -20.57
N GLY A 180 13.02 5.67 -19.27
CA GLY A 180 12.96 7.03 -18.75
C GLY A 180 12.44 7.08 -17.31
N ASP A 181 12.15 8.28 -16.82
CA ASP A 181 11.53 8.44 -15.51
C ASP A 181 10.05 8.02 -15.54
N TYR A 182 9.75 6.86 -14.94
CA TYR A 182 8.40 6.33 -14.86
C TYR A 182 7.48 7.22 -14.01
N LEU A 183 8.00 8.01 -13.07
CA LEU A 183 7.18 8.97 -12.31
C LEU A 183 6.74 10.13 -13.19
N ALA A 184 7.60 10.60 -14.09
CA ALA A 184 7.21 11.58 -15.10
C ALA A 184 6.15 11.02 -16.08
N LEU A 185 6.19 9.73 -16.42
CA LEU A 185 5.13 9.08 -17.20
C LEU A 185 3.80 9.08 -16.43
N VAL A 186 3.81 8.61 -15.17
CA VAL A 186 2.64 8.58 -14.29
C VAL A 186 2.03 9.97 -14.14
N GLU A 187 2.86 10.99 -13.93
CA GLU A 187 2.44 12.38 -13.84
C GLU A 187 1.67 12.83 -15.08
N ARG A 188 2.19 12.55 -16.29
CA ARG A 188 1.50 12.89 -17.54
C ARG A 188 0.16 12.17 -17.66
N MET A 189 0.11 10.88 -17.35
CA MET A 189 -1.12 10.08 -17.41
C MET A 189 -2.20 10.61 -16.46
N ILE A 190 -1.82 10.99 -15.24
CA ILE A 190 -2.76 11.58 -14.28
C ILE A 190 -3.24 12.94 -14.79
N LYS A 191 -2.34 13.83 -15.22
CA LYS A 191 -2.68 15.17 -15.70
C LYS A 191 -3.61 15.15 -16.93
N THR A 192 -3.52 14.15 -17.80
CA THR A 192 -4.45 14.00 -18.94
C THR A 192 -5.83 13.46 -18.55
N SER A 193 -5.95 12.87 -17.36
CA SER A 193 -7.16 12.21 -16.88
C SER A 193 -7.99 13.07 -15.91
N ILE A 194 -7.44 14.23 -15.46
CA ILE A 194 -8.04 15.11 -14.45
C ILE A 194 -8.19 16.57 -14.87
#